data_AF-A0A914P3K6-F1
#
_entry.id   AF-A0A914P3K6-F1
#
_cell.length_a   1.000
_cell.length_b   1.000
_cell.length_c   1.000
_cell.angle_alpha   90.00
_cell.angle_beta   90.00
_cell.angle_gamma   90.00
#
_symmetry.space_group_name_H-M   'P 1'
#
loop_
_entity.id
_entity.type
_entity.pdbx_description
1 polymer ?
#
loop_
_entity_poly.entity_id
_entity_poly.type
_entity_poly.pdbx_seq_one_letter_code
_entity_poly.pdbx_strand_id
1 'polypeptide(L)'
;MGRFDEDKVFLPLKSTFNQSKCIWLTVGIGGDDQVEKEFKEKYPKCQIFGVEASPDQYASFEKYGTVIPYGVGIKSGNVTLTVRKNETYHDETVKVFAFSKLLDKFVKSRLVHYMTIDIEGFEYGILEALLPSKKLYKEGITFCQVSFKAS
;
A
#
# COMPACT_ATOMS: atom_id res chain seq x y z
N MET A 1 8.44 1.25 23.61
CA MET A 1 7.10 0.81 23.18
C MET A 1 7.06 1.01 21.67
N GLY A 2 6.98 -0.06 20.90
CA GLY A 2 6.95 0.03 19.44
C GLY A 2 5.76 0.87 18.99
N ARG A 3 5.93 1.56 17.85
CA ARG A 3 4.80 2.08 17.05
C ARG A 3 3.73 0.98 16.99
N PHE A 4 2.47 1.36 17.16
CA PHE A 4 1.27 0.52 17.20
C PHE A 4 1.46 -0.89 16.63
N ASP A 5 1.06 -1.94 17.37
CA ASP A 5 0.98 -3.30 16.84
C ASP A 5 0.19 -3.26 15.51
N GLU A 6 0.92 -3.41 14.40
CA GLU A 6 0.40 -3.42 13.05
C GLU A 6 0.32 -4.87 12.58
N ASP A 7 -0.85 -5.46 12.77
CA ASP A 7 -1.12 -6.80 12.27
C ASP A 7 -1.42 -6.75 10.77
N LYS A 8 -0.37 -6.77 9.94
CA LYS A 8 -0.52 -7.05 8.51
C LYS A 8 -0.60 -8.55 8.30
N VAL A 9 -1.50 -8.99 7.41
CA VAL A 9 -1.64 -10.41 7.08
C VAL A 9 -1.75 -10.62 5.58
N PHE A 10 -1.06 -11.64 5.08
CA PHE A 10 -1.22 -12.15 3.72
C PHE A 10 -1.64 -13.62 3.78
N LEU A 11 -2.59 -14.02 2.92
CA LEU A 11 -2.95 -15.43 2.82
C LEU A 11 -2.00 -16.11 1.83
N PRO A 12 -1.49 -17.31 2.15
CA PRO A 12 -0.56 -17.99 1.26
C PRO A 12 -1.17 -18.25 -0.12
N LEU A 13 -0.45 -17.85 -1.16
CA LEU A 13 -0.76 -18.19 -2.55
C LEU A 13 -0.55 -19.69 -2.79
N LYS A 14 -1.33 -20.26 -3.73
CA LYS A 14 -1.17 -21.68 -4.14
C LYS A 14 0.24 -21.94 -4.66
N SER A 15 0.75 -23.15 -4.45
CA SER A 15 2.11 -23.55 -4.87
C SER A 15 2.38 -23.43 -6.37
N THR A 16 1.34 -23.47 -7.21
CA THR A 16 1.44 -23.34 -8.67
C THR A 16 1.52 -21.89 -9.16
N PHE A 17 1.51 -20.92 -8.25
CA PHE A 17 1.53 -19.51 -8.58
C PHE A 17 2.89 -19.04 -9.12
N ASN A 18 2.88 -18.31 -10.24
CA ASN A 18 4.09 -17.72 -10.80
C ASN A 18 4.50 -16.44 -10.06
N GLN A 19 5.43 -16.59 -9.12
CA GLN A 19 5.94 -15.48 -8.32
C GLN A 19 6.60 -14.35 -9.12
N SER A 20 7.10 -14.59 -10.34
CA SER A 20 7.77 -13.54 -11.13
C SER A 20 6.84 -12.41 -11.60
N LYS A 21 5.53 -12.63 -11.54
CA LYS A 21 4.50 -11.62 -11.85
C LYS A 21 3.80 -11.09 -10.61
N CYS A 22 4.26 -11.52 -9.43
CA CYS A 22 3.63 -11.24 -8.16
C CYS A 22 3.91 -9.83 -7.70
N ILE A 23 2.85 -9.17 -7.23
CA ILE A 23 2.90 -7.79 -6.77
C ILE A 23 2.16 -7.72 -5.45
N TRP A 24 2.87 -7.27 -4.42
CA TRP A 24 2.26 -6.77 -3.20
C TRP A 24 2.35 -5.24 -3.20
N LEU A 25 1.21 -4.58 -3.04
CA LEU A 25 1.10 -3.15 -2.81
C LEU A 25 0.60 -2.90 -1.38
N THR A 26 1.40 -2.27 -0.53
CA THR A 26 0.95 -1.77 0.78
C THR A 26 0.67 -0.27 0.69
N VAL A 27 -0.47 0.17 1.20
CA VAL A 27 -0.88 1.57 1.34
C VAL A 27 -0.84 1.91 2.82
N GLY A 28 0.00 2.88 3.19
CA GLY A 28 0.50 2.99 4.56
C GLY A 28 1.56 1.91 4.78
N ILE A 29 2.83 2.32 4.85
CA ILE A 29 3.92 1.37 5.12
C ILE A 29 3.91 1.00 6.60
N GLY A 30 3.56 1.94 7.46
CA GLY A 30 3.52 1.76 8.90
C GLY A 30 4.89 1.57 9.57
N GLY A 31 4.86 1.18 10.84
CA GLY A 31 6.03 1.10 11.71
C GLY A 31 6.72 -0.26 11.79
N ASP A 32 6.01 -1.33 11.44
CA ASP A 32 6.47 -2.71 11.54
C ASP A 32 6.71 -3.33 10.15
N ASP A 33 7.86 -3.98 9.99
CA ASP A 33 8.35 -4.59 8.75
C ASP A 33 8.42 -6.13 8.81
N GLN A 34 7.93 -6.74 9.90
CA GLN A 34 8.00 -8.19 10.10
C GLN A 34 7.28 -8.96 8.98
N VAL A 35 6.11 -8.48 8.54
CA VAL A 35 5.29 -9.17 7.55
C VAL A 35 5.90 -9.03 6.15
N GLU A 36 6.48 -7.88 5.83
CA GLU A 36 7.28 -7.64 4.63
C GLU A 36 8.48 -8.60 4.56
N LYS A 37 9.17 -8.79 5.69
CA LYS A 37 10.26 -9.74 5.82
C LYS A 37 9.80 -11.18 5.55
N GLU A 38 8.79 -11.65 6.29
CA GLU A 38 8.27 -13.02 6.16
C GLU A 38 7.76 -13.30 4.73
N PHE A 39 7.09 -12.33 4.12
CA PHE A 39 6.64 -12.42 2.75
C PHE A 39 7.81 -12.53 1.77
N LYS A 40 8.87 -11.72 1.96
CA LYS A 40 10.02 -11.73 1.07
C LYS A 40 10.82 -13.03 1.17
N GLU A 41 10.91 -13.62 2.35
CA GLU A 41 11.51 -14.94 2.57
C GLU A 41 10.70 -16.04 1.86
N LYS A 42 9.36 -15.98 1.94
CA LYS A 42 8.47 -16.98 1.33
C LYS A 42 8.30 -16.82 -0.18
N TYR A 43 8.29 -15.60 -0.67
CA TYR A 43 8.04 -15.24 -2.07
C TYR A 43 9.12 -14.28 -2.60
N PRO A 44 10.38 -14.72 -2.69
CA PRO A 44 11.52 -13.84 -2.98
C PRO A 44 11.42 -13.13 -4.34
N LYS A 45 10.69 -13.71 -5.30
CA LYS A 45 10.50 -13.14 -6.64
C LYS A 45 9.34 -12.14 -6.74
N CYS A 46 8.50 -12.02 -5.72
CA CYS A 46 7.45 -11.00 -5.69
C CYS A 46 8.08 -9.61 -5.54
N GLN A 47 7.47 -8.65 -6.23
CA GLN A 47 7.77 -7.23 -6.07
C GLN A 47 6.86 -6.65 -4.97
N ILE A 48 7.45 -5.88 -4.06
CA ILE A 48 6.73 -5.21 -2.97
C ILE A 48 6.84 -3.71 -3.21
N PHE A 49 5.71 -3.01 -3.20
CA PHE A 49 5.63 -1.57 -3.34
C PHE A 49 4.90 -0.99 -2.13
N GLY A 50 5.48 0.05 -1.51
CA GLY A 50 4.90 0.71 -0.35
C GLY A 50 4.55 2.15 -0.68
N VAL A 51 3.29 2.53 -0.49
CA VAL A 51 2.81 3.90 -0.70
C VAL A 51 2.77 4.61 0.64
N GLU A 52 3.64 5.60 0.81
CA GLU A 52 3.80 6.32 2.07
C GLU A 52 4.27 7.76 1.83
N ALA A 53 3.60 8.74 2.41
CA ALA A 53 3.97 10.14 2.28
C ALA A 53 5.00 10.56 3.34
N SER A 54 5.08 9.86 4.48
CA SER A 54 5.98 10.17 5.59
C SER A 54 7.35 9.49 5.46
N PRO A 55 8.46 10.25 5.35
CA PRO A 55 9.80 9.69 5.19
C PRO A 55 10.30 8.82 6.35
N ASP A 56 9.73 9.00 7.55
CA ASP A 56 10.13 8.32 8.79
C ASP A 56 9.93 6.78 8.74
N GLN A 57 9.32 6.26 7.68
CA GLN A 57 9.01 4.83 7.50
C GLN A 57 9.75 4.21 6.31
N TYR A 58 10.51 4.99 5.53
CA TYR A 58 11.12 4.49 4.28
C TYR A 58 12.24 3.49 4.55
N ALA A 59 13.12 3.82 5.50
CA ALA A 59 14.35 3.06 5.73
C ALA A 59 14.12 1.61 6.23
N SER A 60 13.04 1.36 6.97
CA SER A 60 12.66 -0.01 7.37
C SER A 60 12.18 -0.81 6.14
N PHE A 61 11.34 -0.20 5.31
CA PHE A 61 10.68 -0.87 4.18
C PHE A 61 11.57 -1.10 2.95
N GLU A 62 12.51 -0.19 2.65
CA GLU A 62 13.37 -0.26 1.46
C GLU A 62 14.24 -1.53 1.37
N LYS A 63 14.40 -2.25 2.49
CA LYS A 63 15.08 -3.56 2.53
C LYS A 63 14.30 -4.66 1.82
N TYR A 64 12.98 -4.51 1.70
CA TYR A 64 12.08 -5.54 1.18
C TYR A 64 11.38 -5.12 -0.12
N GLY A 65 11.17 -3.82 -0.32
CA GLY A 65 10.39 -3.28 -1.42
C GLY A 65 10.82 -1.90 -1.90
N THR A 66 10.04 -1.34 -2.84
CA THR A 66 10.23 0.00 -3.38
C THR A 66 9.23 0.96 -2.77
N VAL A 67 9.72 2.06 -2.19
CA VAL A 67 8.88 3.14 -1.67
C VAL A 67 8.35 4.01 -2.81
N ILE A 68 7.06 4.34 -2.74
CA ILE A 68 6.37 5.32 -3.57
C ILE A 68 6.05 6.50 -2.63
N PRO A 69 6.85 7.59 -2.66
CA PRO A 69 6.85 8.62 -1.63
C PRO A 69 5.72 9.65 -1.83
N TYR A 70 4.48 9.18 -1.87
CA TYR A 70 3.29 9.98 -2.19
C TYR A 70 2.07 9.41 -1.46
N GLY A 71 1.05 10.24 -1.27
CA GLY A 71 -0.27 9.75 -0.88
C GLY A 71 -0.99 9.10 -2.06
N VAL A 72 -2.02 8.32 -1.77
CA VAL A 72 -2.90 7.72 -2.78
C VAL A 72 -4.36 7.90 -2.44
N GLY A 73 -5.17 8.12 -3.47
CA GLY A 73 -6.62 8.21 -3.33
C GLY A 73 -7.35 8.01 -4.65
N ILE A 74 -8.61 8.41 -4.68
CA ILE A 74 -9.47 8.31 -5.87
C ILE A 74 -9.20 9.41 -6.91
N LYS A 75 -8.61 10.53 -6.52
CA LYS A 75 -8.25 11.64 -7.40
C LYS A 75 -6.82 12.10 -7.09
N SER A 76 -6.13 12.64 -8.10
CA SER A 76 -4.82 13.25 -7.89
C SER A 76 -4.98 14.71 -7.47
N GLY A 77 -4.06 15.19 -6.65
CA GLY A 77 -4.05 16.58 -6.19
C GLY A 77 -3.04 16.79 -5.08
N ASN A 78 -3.00 18.01 -4.56
CA ASN A 78 -2.34 18.29 -3.29
C ASN A 78 -3.42 18.32 -2.21
N VAL A 79 -3.24 17.55 -1.15
CA VAL A 79 -4.21 17.43 -0.06
C VAL A 79 -3.47 17.70 1.24
N THR A 80 -4.05 18.52 2.12
CA THR A 80 -3.57 18.66 3.49
C THR A 80 -4.02 17.44 4.28
N LEU A 81 -3.06 16.65 4.76
CA LEU A 81 -3.30 15.50 5.62
C LEU A 81 -2.57 15.73 6.95
N THR A 82 -3.13 15.19 8.01
CA THR A 82 -2.48 15.15 9.32
C THR A 82 -1.51 13.98 9.32
N VAL A 83 -0.21 14.27 9.21
CA VAL A 83 0.87 13.28 9.11
C VAL A 83 1.61 13.21 10.44
N ARG A 84 1.94 11.99 10.89
CA ARG A 84 2.77 11.81 12.08
C ARG A 84 4.25 11.90 11.72
N LYS A 85 4.96 12.82 12.38
CA LYS A 85 6.41 13.06 12.24
C LYS A 85 7.03 13.21 13.61
N ASN A 86 8.09 12.47 13.90
CA ASN A 86 8.72 12.47 15.23
C ASN A 86 7.69 12.37 16.38
N GLU A 87 6.80 11.39 16.28
CA GLU A 87 5.73 11.10 17.25
C GLU A 87 4.61 12.14 17.40
N THR A 88 4.70 13.29 16.74
CA THR A 88 3.70 14.37 16.77
C THR A 88 2.96 14.48 15.44
N TYR A 89 1.69 14.88 15.48
CA TYR A 89 0.87 15.05 14.28
C TYR A 89 0.96 16.49 13.76
N HIS A 90 1.22 16.64 12.47
CA HIS A 90 1.36 17.91 11.77
C HIS A 90 0.51 17.89 10.51
N ASP A 91 -0.16 19.00 10.21
CA ASP A 91 -0.83 19.16 8.93
C ASP A 91 0.21 19.45 7.85
N GLU A 92 0.37 18.53 6.92
CA GLU A 92 1.27 18.66 5.78
C GLU A 92 0.50 18.58 4.46
N THR A 93 0.86 19.43 3.50
CA THR A 93 0.33 19.32 2.14
C THR A 93 1.10 18.23 1.40
N VAL A 94 0.47 17.07 1.21
CA VAL A 94 1.05 15.94 0.50
C VAL A 94 0.52 15.85 -0.92
N LYS A 95 1.37 15.39 -1.83
CA LYS A 95 0.96 15.09 -3.20
C LYS A 95 0.32 13.71 -3.23
N VAL A 96 -0.93 13.67 -3.67
CA VAL A 96 -1.73 12.46 -3.81
C VAL A 96 -1.84 12.07 -5.29
N PHE A 97 -1.61 10.79 -5.59
CA PHE A 97 -1.94 10.21 -6.89
C PHE A 97 -3.29 9.51 -6.87
N ALA A 98 -3.98 9.56 -8.01
CA ALA A 98 -5.12 8.67 -8.21
C ALA A 98 -4.60 7.23 -8.29
N PHE A 99 -5.28 6.28 -7.67
CA PHE A 99 -4.82 4.90 -7.55
C PHE A 99 -4.39 4.27 -8.89
N SER A 100 -5.21 4.40 -9.93
CA SER A 100 -4.86 3.94 -11.30
C SER A 100 -3.60 4.59 -11.84
N LYS A 101 -3.44 5.91 -11.66
CA LYS A 101 -2.23 6.62 -12.11
C LYS A 101 -0.99 6.19 -11.33
N LEU A 102 -1.13 5.87 -10.04
CA LEU A 102 -0.04 5.35 -9.23
C LEU A 102 0.42 3.98 -9.77
N LEU A 103 -0.53 3.08 -10.02
CA LEU A 103 -0.24 1.77 -10.61
C LEU A 103 0.47 1.90 -11.96
N ASP A 104 -0.08 2.69 -12.88
CA ASP A 104 0.47 2.89 -14.23
C ASP A 104 1.86 3.54 -14.20
N LYS A 105 2.10 4.43 -13.24
CA LYS A 105 3.37 5.19 -13.15
C LYS A 105 4.47 4.39 -12.46
N PHE A 106 4.18 3.73 -11.35
CA PHE A 106 5.20 3.15 -10.46
C PHE A 106 5.21 1.63 -10.48
N VAL A 107 4.03 1.00 -10.41
CA VAL A 107 3.91 -0.47 -10.31
C VAL A 107 4.00 -1.16 -11.68
N LYS A 108 3.62 -0.45 -12.75
CA LYS A 108 3.59 -0.96 -14.14
C LYS A 108 2.71 -2.20 -14.33
N SER A 109 1.71 -2.37 -13.47
CA SER A 109 0.72 -3.45 -13.54
C SER A 109 -0.61 -2.99 -12.96
N ARG A 110 -1.70 -3.45 -13.56
CA ARG A 110 -3.07 -3.32 -13.02
C ARG A 110 -3.58 -4.59 -12.33
N LEU A 111 -2.76 -5.63 -12.28
CA LEU A 111 -2.99 -6.83 -11.47
C LEU A 111 -2.13 -6.74 -10.20
N VAL A 112 -2.80 -6.68 -9.05
CA VAL A 112 -2.19 -6.66 -7.72
C VAL A 112 -2.57 -7.95 -7.00
N HIS A 113 -1.58 -8.72 -6.55
CA HIS A 113 -1.86 -10.02 -5.93
C HIS A 113 -2.22 -9.85 -4.47
N TYR A 114 -1.48 -9.00 -3.78
CA TYR A 114 -1.73 -8.62 -2.40
C TYR A 114 -1.87 -7.13 -2.32
N MET A 115 -2.94 -6.67 -1.68
CA MET A 115 -3.08 -5.29 -1.25
C MET A 115 -3.27 -5.27 0.25
N THR A 116 -2.44 -4.51 0.96
CA THR A 116 -2.65 -4.17 2.37
C THR A 116 -2.94 -2.68 2.46
N ILE A 117 -3.91 -2.30 3.28
CA ILE A 117 -4.28 -0.90 3.51
C ILE A 117 -4.28 -0.67 5.00
N ASP A 118 -3.42 0.22 5.48
CA ASP A 118 -3.57 0.84 6.78
C ASP A 118 -4.42 2.09 6.62
N ILE A 119 -5.66 2.03 7.11
CA ILE A 119 -6.65 3.08 6.90
C ILE A 119 -6.55 4.07 8.06
N GLU A 120 -5.97 5.24 7.79
CA GLU A 120 -5.89 6.36 8.74
C GLU A 120 -6.83 7.53 8.37
N GLY A 121 -7.50 7.45 7.21
CA GLY A 121 -8.69 8.26 6.91
C GLY A 121 -8.87 8.56 5.43
N PHE A 122 -7.85 9.10 4.77
CA PHE A 122 -7.98 9.50 3.36
C PHE A 122 -8.22 8.28 2.42
N GLU A 123 -7.79 7.10 2.86
CA GLU A 123 -7.88 5.83 2.16
C GLU A 123 -9.31 5.27 2.11
N TYR A 124 -10.28 5.77 2.92
CA TYR A 124 -11.67 5.30 2.89
C TYR A 124 -12.29 5.40 1.49
N GLY A 125 -11.93 6.45 0.73
CA GLY A 125 -12.41 6.60 -0.65
C GLY A 125 -11.91 5.49 -1.59
N ILE A 126 -10.79 4.84 -1.27
CA ILE A 126 -10.27 3.70 -2.03
C ILE A 126 -11.14 2.47 -1.77
N LEU A 127 -11.56 2.24 -0.52
CA LEU A 127 -12.41 1.08 -0.15
C LEU A 127 -13.73 1.08 -0.92
N GLU A 128 -14.40 2.23 -1.01
CA GLU A 128 -15.62 2.35 -1.81
C GLU A 128 -15.34 2.10 -3.31
N ALA A 129 -14.18 2.52 -3.80
CA ALA A 129 -13.80 2.39 -5.18
C ALA A 129 -13.43 0.94 -5.59
N LEU A 130 -13.16 0.06 -4.62
CA LEU A 130 -12.94 -1.38 -4.81
C LEU A 130 -14.22 -2.16 -5.11
N LEU A 131 -15.40 -1.64 -4.73
CA LEU A 131 -16.67 -2.35 -4.94
C LEU A 131 -16.91 -2.66 -6.43
N PRO A 132 -17.59 -3.78 -6.76
CA PRO A 132 -17.96 -4.09 -8.14
C PRO A 132 -18.70 -2.91 -8.79
N SER A 133 -18.46 -2.69 -10.09
CA SER A 133 -19.02 -1.57 -10.88
C SER A 133 -18.56 -0.15 -10.49
N LYS A 134 -17.70 -0.01 -9.47
CA LYS A 134 -17.10 1.28 -9.10
C LYS A 134 -15.83 1.55 -9.90
N LYS A 135 -15.16 2.64 -9.54
CA LYS A 135 -14.11 3.27 -10.33
C LYS A 135 -12.95 2.32 -10.65
N LEU A 136 -12.38 1.65 -9.64
CA LEU A 136 -11.19 0.80 -9.87
C LEU A 136 -11.54 -0.42 -10.72
N TYR A 137 -12.73 -0.99 -10.52
CA TYR A 137 -13.26 -2.06 -11.38
C TYR A 137 -13.41 -1.60 -12.84
N LYS A 138 -14.04 -0.43 -13.06
CA LYS A 138 -14.22 0.16 -14.41
C LYS A 138 -12.89 0.54 -15.07
N GLU A 139 -11.86 0.83 -14.29
CA GLU A 139 -10.50 1.10 -14.75
C GLU A 139 -9.70 -0.20 -15.01
N GLY A 140 -10.31 -1.38 -14.88
CA GLY A 140 -9.69 -2.66 -15.22
C GLY A 140 -8.60 -3.08 -14.22
N ILE A 141 -8.68 -2.61 -12.97
CA ILE A 141 -7.75 -2.99 -11.92
C ILE A 141 -8.27 -4.26 -11.24
N THR A 142 -7.39 -5.25 -11.08
CA THR A 142 -7.71 -6.54 -10.47
C THR A 142 -6.89 -6.77 -9.22
N PHE A 143 -7.55 -7.19 -8.15
CA PHE A 143 -6.93 -7.58 -6.89
C PHE A 143 -7.21 -9.07 -6.62
N CYS A 144 -6.19 -9.85 -6.26
CA CYS A 144 -6.41 -11.24 -5.84
C CYS A 144 -6.78 -11.35 -4.36
N GLN A 145 -6.08 -10.59 -3.50
CA GLN A 145 -6.38 -10.46 -2.09
C GLN A 145 -6.25 -9.00 -1.66
N VAL A 146 -7.19 -8.55 -0.83
CA VAL A 146 -7.13 -7.26 -0.12
C VAL A 146 -7.27 -7.53 1.36
N SER A 147 -6.34 -7.00 2.15
CA SER A 147 -6.35 -6.98 3.61
C SER A 147 -6.40 -5.52 4.07
N PHE A 148 -7.17 -5.23 5.10
CA PHE A 148 -7.31 -3.87 5.64
C PHE A 148 -7.18 -3.89 7.16
N LYS A 149 -6.45 -2.91 7.68
CA LYS A 149 -6.45 -2.51 9.09
C LYS A 149 -7.16 -1.17 9.17
N ALA A 150 -8.11 -1.06 10.09
CA ALA A 150 -8.74 0.20 10.45
C ALA A 150 -8.38 0.47 11.91
N SER A 151 -7.86 1.67 12.19
CA SER A 151 -7.52 2.13 13.54
C SER A 151 -8.48 3.18 14.06
#